data_AF-A0A124SDV3-F1
#
_entry.id   AF-A0A124SDV3-F1
#
_cell.length_a   1.000
_cell.length_b   1.000
_cell.length_c   1.000
_cell.angle_alpha   90.00
_cell.angle_beta   90.00
_cell.angle_gamma   90.00
#
_symmetry.space_group_name_H-M   'P 1'
#
loop_
_entity.id
_entity.type
_entity.pdbx_description
1 polymer ?
#
loop_
_entity_poly.entity_id
_entity_poly.type
_entity_poly.pdbx_seq_one_letter_code
_entity_poly.pdbx_strand_id
1 'polypeptide(L)'
;MVALVTMGFVKDAKAHIDVQGFNVYHKNRLIKPFWRLWNAAGSDGRGVIGVLEANFVEPAHDKQGFERTNVLSRLEARLVQMQKTYWSTYCHKIGYAPRRRPKKGEDR
;
A
#
# COMPACT_ATOMS: atom_id res chain seq x y z
N MET A 1 -11.01 -15.82 -1.64
CA MET A 1 -10.83 -14.85 -0.53
C MET A 1 -10.80 -13.46 -1.12
N VAL A 2 -11.49 -12.50 -0.50
CA VAL A 2 -11.63 -11.12 -1.00
C VAL A 2 -11.34 -10.17 0.16
N ALA A 3 -10.57 -9.11 -0.11
CA ALA A 3 -10.44 -7.94 0.76
C ALA A 3 -10.52 -6.69 -0.11
N LEU A 4 -11.23 -5.67 0.39
CA LEU A 4 -11.22 -4.35 -0.21
C LEU A 4 -10.00 -3.59 0.29
N VAL A 5 -9.27 -2.96 -0.63
CA VAL A 5 -8.14 -2.10 -0.30
C VAL A 5 -8.48 -0.68 -0.76
N THR A 6 -8.51 0.25 0.19
CA THR A 6 -8.62 1.68 -0.11
C THR A 6 -7.23 2.28 -0.09
N MET A 7 -6.86 3.03 -1.13
CA MET A 7 -5.55 3.66 -1.23
C MET A 7 -5.68 5.16 -1.42
N GLY A 8 -4.75 5.89 -0.82
CA GLY A 8 -4.71 7.35 -0.90
C GLY A 8 -3.31 7.88 -0.66
N PHE A 9 -3.16 9.19 -0.87
CA PHE A 9 -2.03 9.92 -0.33
C PHE A 9 -2.40 10.50 1.03
N VAL A 10 -1.46 10.50 1.95
CA VAL A 10 -1.57 11.27 3.20
C VAL A 10 -1.76 12.75 2.88
N LYS A 11 -2.49 13.47 3.73
CA LYS A 11 -2.83 14.90 3.53
C LYS A 11 -1.61 15.75 3.19
N ASP A 12 -0.49 15.50 3.86
CA ASP A 12 0.75 16.27 3.71
C ASP A 12 1.75 15.63 2.74
N ALA A 13 1.28 14.77 1.82
CA ALA A 13 2.16 14.09 0.85
C ALA A 13 2.95 15.08 -0.04
N LYS A 14 2.43 16.29 -0.26
CA LYS A 14 3.11 17.37 -0.99
C LYS A 14 4.35 17.89 -0.27
N ALA A 15 4.44 17.71 1.05
CA ALA A 15 5.65 18.01 1.82
C ALA A 15 6.70 16.88 1.75
N HIS A 16 6.47 15.86 0.90
CA HIS A 16 7.38 14.74 0.67
C HIS A 16 7.73 13.94 1.93
N ILE A 17 6.79 13.85 2.87
CA ILE A 17 6.94 13.10 4.13
C ILE A 17 7.21 11.61 3.86
N ASP A 18 8.16 11.02 4.60
CA ASP A 18 8.46 9.58 4.49
C ASP A 18 7.49 8.75 5.35
N VAL A 19 6.21 8.89 5.06
CA VAL A 19 5.13 8.08 5.66
C VAL A 19 4.52 7.25 4.55
N GLN A 20 4.46 5.94 4.75
CA GLN A 20 3.88 5.02 3.78
C GLN A 20 3.52 3.67 4.41
N GLY A 21 2.71 2.89 3.69
CA GLY A 21 2.41 1.50 4.03
C GLY A 21 0.92 1.22 4.15
N PHE A 22 0.58 0.08 4.73
CA PHE A 22 -0.79 -0.39 4.86
C PHE A 22 -1.22 -0.50 6.32
N ASN A 23 -2.38 0.06 6.65
CA ASN A 23 -3.07 -0.20 7.90
C ASN A 23 -3.96 -1.42 7.71
N VAL A 24 -3.58 -2.53 8.35
CA VAL A 24 -4.26 -3.82 8.19
C VAL A 24 -5.13 -4.10 9.41
N TYR A 25 -6.42 -4.28 9.15
CA TYR A 25 -7.42 -4.62 10.14
C TYR A 25 -7.80 -6.10 10.07
N HIS A 26 -8.23 -6.65 11.19
CA HIS A 26 -8.88 -7.96 11.28
C HIS A 26 -10.05 -7.82 12.26
N LYS A 27 -11.28 -8.06 11.80
CA LYS A 27 -12.52 -7.92 12.60
C LYS A 27 -12.59 -6.56 13.30
N ASN A 28 -12.46 -5.49 12.53
CA ASN A 28 -12.45 -4.09 12.99
C ASN A 28 -11.34 -3.73 13.99
N ARG A 29 -10.32 -4.58 14.19
CA ARG A 29 -9.15 -4.29 15.02
C ARG A 29 -7.94 -4.00 14.15
N LEU A 30 -7.27 -2.88 14.39
CA LEU A 30 -5.96 -2.60 13.77
C LEU A 30 -4.94 -3.61 14.30
N ILE A 31 -4.40 -4.44 13.42
CA ILE A 31 -3.37 -5.44 13.75
C ILE A 31 -1.99 -4.91 13.40
N LYS A 32 -1.86 -4.29 12.21
CA LYS A 32 -0.57 -3.83 11.71
C LYS A 32 -0.66 -2.39 11.20
N PRO A 33 -0.24 -1.39 12.01
CA PRO A 33 -0.17 0.00 11.57
C PRO A 33 0.99 0.20 10.59
N PHE A 34 0.78 1.05 9.59
CA PHE A 34 1.82 1.50 8.63
C PHE A 34 2.73 0.38 8.13
N TRP A 35 2.15 -0.78 7.79
CA TRP A 35 2.91 -1.93 7.36
C TRP A 35 3.66 -1.63 6.07
N ARG A 36 4.96 -1.37 6.20
CA ARG A 36 5.86 -1.03 5.08
C ARG A 36 6.29 -2.30 4.37
N LEU A 37 5.72 -2.51 3.18
CA LEU A 37 5.97 -3.69 2.34
C LEU A 37 6.93 -3.40 1.18
N TRP A 38 7.03 -2.14 0.77
CA TRP A 38 7.91 -1.71 -0.30
C TRP A 38 8.97 -0.76 0.26
N ASN A 39 10.23 -1.17 0.13
CA ASN A 39 11.39 -0.37 0.48
C ASN A 39 12.10 0.06 -0.80
N ALA A 40 11.71 1.20 -1.36
CA ALA A 40 12.42 1.79 -2.48
C ALA A 40 13.70 2.51 -2.00
N ALA A 41 14.75 2.48 -2.83
CA ALA A 41 15.98 3.24 -2.55
C ALA A 41 15.82 4.76 -2.74
N GLY A 42 14.75 5.22 -3.41
CA GLY A 42 14.48 6.63 -3.71
C GLY A 42 13.22 7.16 -3.03
N SER A 43 12.60 8.18 -3.64
CA SER A 43 11.35 8.78 -3.15
C SER A 43 10.10 7.96 -3.46
N ASP A 44 10.24 6.78 -4.05
CA ASP A 44 9.10 6.00 -4.52
C ASP A 44 8.30 5.44 -3.34
N GLY A 45 6.97 5.47 -3.48
CA GLY A 45 6.05 5.02 -2.44
C GLY A 45 5.77 6.05 -1.34
N ARG A 46 6.55 7.13 -1.23
CA ARG A 46 6.35 8.18 -0.22
C ARG A 46 4.95 8.77 -0.29
N GLY A 47 4.35 8.94 0.87
CA GLY A 47 3.01 9.48 1.06
C GLY A 47 1.87 8.51 0.79
N VAL A 48 2.10 7.30 0.28
CA VAL A 48 1.01 6.35 -0.04
C VAL A 48 0.61 5.57 1.19
N ILE A 49 -0.67 5.66 1.53
CA ILE A 49 -1.31 4.87 2.58
C ILE A 49 -2.39 3.99 1.96
N GLY A 50 -2.39 2.71 2.34
CA GLY A 50 -3.49 1.80 2.09
C GLY A 50 -4.18 1.41 3.38
N VAL A 51 -5.47 1.12 3.31
CA VAL A 51 -6.27 0.56 4.40
C VAL A 51 -7.00 -0.66 3.87
N LEU A 52 -6.93 -1.77 4.61
CA LEU A 52 -7.66 -2.98 4.29
C LEU A 52 -8.04 -3.76 5.53
N GLU A 53 -9.09 -4.55 5.40
CA GLU A 53 -9.47 -5.57 6.37
C GLU A 53 -9.21 -6.97 5.79
N ALA A 54 -8.38 -7.75 6.47
CA ALA A 54 -7.88 -9.05 6.01
C ALA A 54 -8.32 -10.17 6.97
N ASN A 55 -9.63 -10.42 7.03
CA ASN A 55 -10.23 -11.42 7.92
C ASN A 55 -9.85 -12.88 7.61
N PHE A 56 -9.23 -13.12 6.45
CA PHE A 56 -8.75 -14.43 6.04
C PHE A 56 -7.31 -14.72 6.47
N VAL A 57 -6.64 -13.78 7.14
CA VAL A 57 -5.32 -13.98 7.73
C VAL A 57 -5.45 -13.92 9.23
N GLU A 58 -4.98 -14.97 9.91
CA GLU A 58 -5.03 -15.05 11.36
C GLU A 58 -3.94 -14.16 12.00
N PRO A 59 -4.31 -13.30 12.97
CA PRO A 59 -3.33 -12.58 13.78
C PRO A 59 -2.45 -13.55 14.57
N ALA A 60 -1.20 -13.17 14.80
CA ALA A 60 -0.31 -13.87 15.71
C ALA A 60 -0.82 -13.80 17.16
N HIS A 61 -0.28 -14.64 18.05
CA HIS A 61 -0.72 -14.76 19.45
C HIS A 61 -0.77 -13.42 20.21
N ASP A 62 0.15 -12.48 19.93
CA ASP A 62 0.21 -11.15 20.54
C ASP A 62 -0.67 -10.09 19.84
N LYS A 63 -1.30 -10.45 18.71
CA LYS A 63 -2.07 -9.57 17.82
C LYS A 63 -1.29 -8.35 17.32
N GLN A 64 0.04 -8.41 17.29
CA GLN A 64 0.93 -7.38 16.72
C GLN A 64 1.45 -7.77 15.33
N GLY A 65 1.11 -8.98 14.88
CA GLY A 65 1.48 -9.51 13.57
C GLY A 65 0.45 -10.48 13.05
N PHE A 66 0.79 -11.12 11.94
CA PHE A 66 0.03 -12.20 11.33
C PHE A 66 0.87 -13.46 11.32
N GLU A 67 0.19 -14.61 11.37
CA GLU A 67 0.85 -15.89 11.19
C GLU A 67 1.50 -16.00 9.80
N ARG A 68 2.73 -16.54 9.76
CA ARG A 68 3.47 -16.67 8.51
C ARG A 68 2.90 -17.81 7.68
N THR A 69 2.05 -17.45 6.72
CA THR A 69 1.38 -18.38 5.81
C THR A 69 1.61 -18.02 4.36
N ASN A 70 1.43 -18.98 3.45
CA ASN A 70 1.47 -18.71 2.01
C ASN A 70 0.42 -17.68 1.57
N VAL A 71 -0.71 -17.60 2.29
CA VAL A 71 -1.76 -16.61 2.04
C VAL A 71 -1.26 -15.20 2.38
N LEU A 72 -0.57 -15.05 3.51
CA LEU A 72 0.07 -13.78 3.89
C LEU A 72 1.10 -13.35 2.83
N SER A 73 2.01 -14.23 2.40
CA SER A 73 3.02 -13.90 1.39
C SER A 73 2.40 -13.46 0.05
N ARG A 74 1.29 -14.09 -0.36
CA ARG A 74 0.54 -13.69 -1.56
C ARG A 74 -0.13 -12.33 -1.39
N LEU A 75 -0.66 -12.03 -0.20
CA LEU A 75 -1.22 -10.72 0.12
C LEU A 75 -0.12 -9.65 0.06
N GLU A 76 1.03 -9.89 0.69
CA GLU A 76 2.19 -8.98 0.65
C GLU A 76 2.57 -8.62 -0.79
N ALA A 77 2.78 -9.63 -1.64
CA ALA A 77 3.14 -9.43 -3.04
C ALA A 77 2.09 -8.60 -3.79
N ARG A 78 0.80 -8.85 -3.53
CA ARG A 78 -0.29 -8.09 -4.16
C ARG A 78 -0.32 -6.64 -3.70
N LEU A 79 -0.15 -6.39 -2.41
CA LEU A 79 -0.12 -5.04 -1.83
C LEU A 79 1.06 -4.22 -2.37
N VAL A 80 2.25 -4.82 -2.49
CA VAL A 80 3.40 -4.17 -3.13
C VAL A 80 3.08 -3.78 -4.57
N GLN A 81 2.47 -4.68 -5.35
CA GLN A 81 2.11 -4.39 -6.73
C GLN A 81 1.09 -3.24 -6.83
N MET A 82 0.08 -3.23 -5.95
CA MET A 82 -0.91 -2.15 -5.89
C MET A 82 -0.27 -0.82 -5.52
N GLN A 83 0.58 -0.79 -4.48
CA GLN A 83 1.30 0.40 -4.04
C GLN A 83 2.17 1.00 -5.16
N LYS A 84 2.97 0.15 -5.82
CA LYS A 84 3.82 0.57 -6.95
C LYS A 84 3.00 1.15 -8.08
N THR A 85 1.89 0.49 -8.45
CA THR A 85 1.01 0.92 -9.54
C THR A 85 0.41 2.29 -9.20
N TYR A 86 -0.24 2.43 -8.05
CA TYR A 86 -0.87 3.67 -7.62
C TYR A 86 0.13 4.83 -7.54
N TRP A 87 1.29 4.62 -6.89
CA TRP A 87 2.31 5.65 -6.79
C TRP A 87 2.80 6.07 -8.17
N SER A 88 3.15 5.11 -9.04
CA SER A 88 3.65 5.43 -10.38
C SER A 88 2.63 6.20 -11.25
N THR A 89 1.34 5.93 -11.04
CA THR A 89 0.25 6.60 -11.77
C THR A 89 -0.02 7.99 -11.24
N TYR A 90 0.01 8.21 -9.92
CA TYR A 90 -0.49 9.45 -9.31
C TYR A 90 0.56 10.31 -8.59
N CYS A 91 1.83 9.92 -8.56
CA CYS A 91 2.89 10.66 -7.88
C CYS A 91 3.02 12.13 -8.35
N HIS A 92 2.71 12.40 -9.61
CA HIS A 92 2.70 13.75 -10.17
C HIS A 92 1.67 14.69 -9.52
N LYS A 93 0.56 14.14 -8.97
CA LYS A 93 -0.45 14.92 -8.26
C LYS A 93 0.03 15.47 -6.91
N ILE A 94 1.12 14.91 -6.38
CA ILE A 94 1.73 15.32 -5.11
C ILE A 94 3.11 15.96 -5.28
N GLY A 95 3.48 16.37 -6.51
CA GLY A 95 4.70 17.15 -6.78
C GLY A 95 5.92 16.36 -7.24
N TYR A 96 5.81 15.04 -7.40
CA TYR A 96 6.92 14.24 -7.96
C TYR A 96 6.93 14.27 -9.50
N ALA A 97 8.11 14.05 -10.10
CA ALA A 97 8.21 13.84 -11.53
C ALA A 97 7.44 12.57 -11.97
N PRO A 98 6.67 12.61 -13.06
CA PRO A 98 6.00 11.42 -13.60
C PRO A 98 7.02 10.32 -13.95
N ARG A 99 6.83 9.12 -13.39
CA ARG A 99 7.74 7.98 -13.66
C ARG A 99 7.40 7.17 -14.89
N ARG A 100 6.16 7.27 -15.40
CA ARG A 100 5.74 6.62 -16.65
C ARG A 100 5.35 7.69 -17.66
N ARG A 101 5.90 7.61 -18.88
CA ARG A 101 5.28 8.28 -20.03
C ARG A 101 3.90 7.65 -20.23
N PRO A 102 2.83 8.43 -20.46
CA PRO A 102 1.56 7.85 -20.86
C PRO A 102 1.81 7.00 -22.12
N LYS A 103 1.30 5.76 -22.15
CA LYS A 103 1.21 5.04 -23.42
C LYS A 103 0.27 5.86 -24.29
N LYS A 104 0.79 6.55 -25.31
CA LYS A 104 -0.02 7.12 -26.38
C LYS A 104 -0.79 5.96 -27.01
N GLY A 105 -2.13 5.95 -26.89
CA GLY A 105 -2.98 5.10 -27.72
C GLY A 105 -4.00 4.22 -27.00
N GLU A 106 -4.78 4.76 -26.07
CA GLU A 106 -6.03 4.09 -25.66
C GLU A 106 -7.11 5.12 -25.33
N ASP A 107 -7.32 6.07 -26.27
CA ASP A 107 -8.62 6.69 -26.46
C ASP A 107 -9.15 6.10 -27.78
N ARG A 108 -10.18 5.27 -27.68
CA ARG A 108 -11.04 4.89 -28.81
C ARG A 108 -12.20 5.87 -28.87
#